data_AF-A0A7Y1XPC3-F1
#
_entry.id   AF-A0A7Y1XPC3-F1
#
_cell.length_a   1.000
_cell.length_b   1.000
_cell.length_c   1.000
_cell.angle_alpha   90.00
_cell.angle_beta   90.00
_cell.angle_gamma   90.00
#
_symmetry.space_group_name_H-M   'P 1'
#
loop_
_entity.id
_entity.type
_entity.pdbx_description
1 polymer ?
#
loop_
_entity_poly.entity_id
_entity_poly.type
_entity_poly.pdbx_seq_one_letter_code
_entity_poly.pdbx_strand_id
1 'polypeptide(L)'
;MKKKVTFLFLLFIALINSLSVNASDFTKFSKIVAPPANDECANAIELTVNSDNLCTTTTSGTVSEATASAQAVVCTNKENEANDDVWFKFVATAPSHKIDLLNVSGAFTNLYHAVYDGGATGDCSALNLVFCSDPNSSVPTGLTPGNTYFVRVFTNSTGTHDTTFDICISADPNVPDNDDCADAEIIAGFPFSETMDASAATNNAGFIDVTGCGVMNDGVWYTLTGDGNELTVTVQPSGWDVEIGVYTGSCGSFTCVGSANLGISNTAEAVTFNSTLGETYYVHLGNQNDTTDLPEGIYNISVTSTVLSIEDLIAKGFYYYPNPVRDNRLKLSANETIRFVAIYNYLGEELRLFTPSEFKTEVNLNGLPAGAYFVKAYVGNTAGIFKILKD
;
A
#
# COMPACT_ATOMS: atom_id res chain seq x y z
N MET A 1 -78.29 45.10 21.03
CA MET A 1 -79.44 44.48 21.75
C MET A 1 -79.03 43.06 22.17
N LYS A 2 -78.99 42.80 23.49
CA LYS A 2 -78.96 41.50 24.26
C LYS A 2 -78.00 40.37 23.78
N LYS A 3 -76.86 40.07 24.44
CA LYS A 3 -76.52 39.40 25.74
C LYS A 3 -76.65 37.85 25.80
N LYS A 4 -75.54 37.19 26.24
CA LYS A 4 -75.33 35.88 26.94
C LYS A 4 -75.36 34.60 26.08
N VAL A 5 -74.35 33.71 26.00
CA VAL A 5 -73.50 32.90 26.94
C VAL A 5 -74.21 31.66 27.54
N THR A 6 -73.53 30.49 27.48
CA THR A 6 -73.61 29.19 28.25
C THR A 6 -74.21 27.99 27.49
N PHE A 7 -73.54 26.88 27.14
CA PHE A 7 -72.81 25.76 27.82
C PHE A 7 -73.70 24.62 28.41
N LEU A 8 -73.48 23.39 27.86
CA LEU A 8 -73.34 22.06 28.51
C LEU A 8 -74.51 21.01 28.66
N PHE A 9 -74.21 19.80 28.12
CA PHE A 9 -74.49 18.37 28.48
C PHE A 9 -75.75 17.88 29.24
N LEU A 10 -76.29 16.73 28.75
CA LEU A 10 -76.48 15.41 29.44
C LEU A 10 -77.32 14.48 28.51
N LEU A 11 -76.77 13.44 27.85
CA LEU A 11 -76.51 12.03 28.25
C LEU A 11 -77.77 11.11 28.36
N PHE A 12 -77.87 10.10 27.47
CA PHE A 12 -78.37 8.69 27.57
C PHE A 12 -78.91 8.22 26.19
N ILE A 13 -78.24 7.37 25.39
CA ILE A 13 -77.98 5.92 25.45
C ILE A 13 -79.23 5.00 25.35
N ALA A 14 -79.28 4.29 24.21
CA ALA A 14 -79.82 2.94 23.90
C ALA A 14 -81.33 2.73 23.63
N LEU A 15 -81.69 2.37 22.36
CA LEU A 15 -81.93 0.97 21.95
C LEU A 15 -82.10 0.80 20.41
N ILE A 16 -81.02 0.30 19.79
CA ILE A 16 -80.77 -0.69 18.71
C ILE A 16 -81.89 -1.23 17.77
N ASN A 17 -81.45 -1.48 16.52
CA ASN A 17 -81.73 -2.62 15.60
C ASN A 17 -82.78 -2.47 14.47
N SER A 18 -82.30 -2.17 13.26
CA SER A 18 -82.40 -3.07 12.10
C SER A 18 -81.74 -2.46 10.88
N LEU A 19 -80.47 -2.78 10.65
CA LEU A 19 -79.80 -2.82 9.34
C LEU A 19 -78.47 -3.56 9.58
N SER A 20 -78.44 -4.85 9.28
CA SER A 20 -77.22 -5.65 9.34
C SER A 20 -76.33 -5.27 8.15
N VAL A 21 -75.36 -4.40 8.38
CA VAL A 21 -74.19 -4.33 7.49
C VAL A 21 -73.35 -5.56 7.80
N ASN A 22 -73.21 -6.47 6.83
CA ASN A 22 -72.35 -7.63 6.97
C ASN A 22 -70.92 -7.16 7.24
N ALA A 23 -70.37 -7.51 8.40
CA ALA A 23 -69.01 -7.21 8.83
C ALA A 23 -67.97 -8.14 8.15
N SER A 24 -68.17 -8.48 6.89
CA SER A 24 -67.31 -9.42 6.14
C SER A 24 -66.50 -8.78 5.02
N ASP A 25 -66.52 -7.45 4.86
CA ASP A 25 -65.82 -6.77 3.74
C ASP A 25 -64.61 -5.91 4.17
N PHE A 26 -64.09 -6.12 5.38
CA PHE A 26 -62.88 -5.44 5.88
C PHE A 26 -61.63 -6.31 5.95
N THR A 27 -61.66 -7.54 5.44
CA THR A 27 -60.47 -8.43 5.41
C THR A 27 -59.86 -8.51 4.02
N LYS A 28 -59.37 -7.38 3.50
CA LYS A 28 -58.33 -7.35 2.46
C LYS A 28 -57.64 -5.99 2.39
N PHE A 29 -57.12 -5.51 3.52
CA PHE A 29 -55.94 -4.66 3.44
C PHE A 29 -54.79 -5.56 3.00
N SER A 30 -54.56 -5.63 1.69
CA SER A 30 -53.27 -6.05 1.16
C SER A 30 -52.25 -5.13 1.83
N LYS A 31 -51.38 -5.69 2.69
CA LYS A 31 -50.30 -4.94 3.30
C LYS A 31 -49.39 -4.50 2.14
N ILE A 32 -49.58 -3.27 1.66
CA ILE A 32 -48.68 -2.67 0.67
C ILE A 32 -47.36 -2.49 1.40
N VAL A 33 -46.39 -3.34 1.06
CA VAL A 33 -45.01 -3.20 1.52
C VAL A 33 -44.38 -2.14 0.62
N ALA A 34 -43.73 -1.15 1.22
CA ALA A 34 -43.05 -0.11 0.44
C ALA A 34 -41.77 -0.69 -0.17
N PRO A 35 -41.35 -0.21 -1.35
CA PRO A 35 -40.06 -0.57 -1.91
C PRO A 35 -38.91 -0.20 -0.95
N PRO A 36 -37.71 -0.78 -1.16
CA PRO A 36 -36.51 -0.43 -0.40
C PRO A 36 -36.20 1.08 -0.45
N ALA A 37 -35.51 1.61 0.56
CA ALA A 37 -35.23 3.05 0.61
C ALA A 37 -34.38 3.54 -0.58
N ASN A 38 -33.57 2.64 -1.15
CA ASN A 38 -32.68 2.87 -2.28
C ASN A 38 -33.21 2.32 -3.60
N ASP A 39 -34.53 2.18 -3.73
CA ASP A 39 -35.20 1.79 -4.98
C ASP A 39 -34.85 2.73 -6.13
N GLU A 40 -34.74 4.03 -5.84
CA GLU A 40 -34.43 5.05 -6.82
C GLU A 40 -32.99 5.55 -6.69
N CYS A 41 -32.36 5.84 -7.82
CA CYS A 41 -30.99 6.34 -7.89
C CYS A 41 -30.73 7.59 -7.03
N ALA A 42 -31.72 8.48 -6.92
CA ALA A 42 -31.62 9.68 -6.08
C ALA A 42 -31.43 9.38 -4.58
N ASN A 43 -31.85 8.18 -4.13
CA ASN A 43 -31.74 7.70 -2.76
C ASN A 43 -30.68 6.59 -2.62
N ALA A 44 -29.74 6.49 -3.56
CA ALA A 44 -28.68 5.48 -3.52
C ALA A 44 -27.96 5.49 -2.16
N ILE A 45 -27.84 4.31 -1.55
CA ILE A 45 -27.14 4.16 -0.26
C ILE A 45 -25.64 4.35 -0.47
N GLU A 46 -25.03 5.18 0.35
CA GLU A 46 -23.59 5.41 0.33
C GLU A 46 -22.84 4.23 0.95
N LEU A 47 -21.90 3.67 0.20
CA LEU A 47 -21.04 2.57 0.60
C LEU A 47 -19.68 3.12 1.04
N THR A 48 -19.16 2.55 2.12
CA THR A 48 -17.77 2.74 2.54
C THR A 48 -16.87 1.86 1.69
N VAL A 49 -15.84 2.44 1.08
CA VAL A 49 -14.77 1.70 0.40
C VAL A 49 -13.87 1.06 1.45
N ASN A 50 -13.72 -0.27 1.40
CA ASN A 50 -12.72 -0.99 2.19
C ASN A 50 -11.32 -0.69 1.63
N SER A 51 -10.36 -0.38 2.50
CA SER A 51 -8.97 -0.10 2.10
C SER A 51 -8.20 -1.35 1.66
N ASP A 52 -8.73 -2.53 1.97
CA ASP A 52 -8.21 -3.84 1.58
C ASP A 52 -9.26 -4.63 0.79
N ASN A 53 -8.83 -5.72 0.17
CA ASN A 53 -9.70 -6.63 -0.59
C ASN A 53 -10.46 -7.65 0.28
N LEU A 54 -10.65 -7.40 1.58
CA LEU A 54 -11.22 -8.37 2.52
C LEU A 54 -12.73 -8.18 2.78
N CYS A 55 -13.35 -7.12 2.26
CA CYS A 55 -14.77 -6.82 2.46
C CYS A 55 -15.22 -6.88 3.93
N THR A 56 -14.42 -6.29 4.82
CA THR A 56 -14.70 -6.27 6.27
C THR A 56 -15.91 -5.41 6.60
N THR A 57 -16.18 -4.38 5.80
CA THR A 57 -17.40 -3.56 5.84
C THR A 57 -18.29 -3.93 4.65
N THR A 58 -19.50 -4.37 4.97
CA THR A 58 -20.56 -4.66 4.01
C THR A 58 -21.80 -3.83 4.31
N THR A 59 -22.66 -3.65 3.30
CA THR A 59 -23.98 -3.05 3.45
C THR A 59 -25.03 -4.02 2.93
N SER A 60 -26.08 -4.30 3.70
CA SER A 60 -27.16 -5.19 3.26
C SER A 60 -28.08 -4.51 2.25
N GLY A 61 -28.50 -5.26 1.24
CA GLY A 61 -29.43 -4.88 0.18
C GLY A 61 -30.54 -5.89 -0.02
N THR A 62 -31.65 -5.45 -0.61
CA THR A 62 -32.74 -6.32 -1.04
C THR A 62 -33.44 -5.73 -2.25
N VAL A 63 -33.88 -6.58 -3.16
CA VAL A 63 -34.75 -6.24 -4.31
C VAL A 63 -36.23 -6.53 -4.00
N SER A 64 -36.55 -6.97 -2.77
CA SER A 64 -37.92 -7.30 -2.40
C SER A 64 -38.79 -6.05 -2.46
N GLU A 65 -39.84 -6.13 -3.28
CA GLU A 65 -40.76 -5.01 -3.59
C GLU A 65 -40.11 -3.82 -4.30
N ALA A 66 -38.85 -3.96 -4.75
CA ALA A 66 -38.19 -2.96 -5.57
C ALA A 66 -38.88 -2.82 -6.93
N THR A 67 -38.72 -1.66 -7.55
CA THR A 67 -39.37 -1.30 -8.81
C THR A 67 -38.36 -0.80 -9.84
N ALA A 68 -38.80 -0.66 -11.08
CA ALA A 68 -37.95 -0.19 -12.16
C ALA A 68 -37.64 1.31 -11.98
N SER A 69 -36.37 1.65 -11.80
CA SER A 69 -35.91 3.04 -11.77
C SER A 69 -36.03 3.74 -13.13
N ALA A 70 -36.14 5.07 -13.09
CA ALA A 70 -36.28 5.90 -14.30
C ALA A 70 -35.06 5.90 -15.23
N GLN A 71 -33.87 5.56 -14.73
CA GLN A 71 -32.65 5.47 -15.53
C GLN A 71 -32.74 4.28 -16.50
N ALA A 72 -32.51 4.55 -17.78
CA ALA A 72 -32.43 3.51 -18.80
C ALA A 72 -31.30 2.52 -18.47
N VAL A 73 -31.55 1.22 -18.71
CA VAL A 73 -30.51 0.20 -18.63
C VAL A 73 -29.69 0.26 -19.92
N VAL A 74 -28.38 0.46 -19.79
CA VAL A 74 -27.46 0.58 -20.94
C VAL A 74 -26.65 -0.72 -21.14
N CYS A 75 -26.85 -1.73 -20.28
CA CYS A 75 -26.28 -3.06 -20.45
C CYS A 75 -27.02 -3.83 -21.55
N THR A 76 -26.28 -4.36 -22.52
CA THR A 76 -26.83 -5.07 -23.68
C THR A 76 -27.78 -6.19 -23.27
N ASN A 77 -29.02 -6.17 -23.79
CA ASN A 77 -30.08 -7.15 -23.53
C ASN A 77 -30.58 -7.19 -22.09
N LYS A 78 -30.43 -6.12 -21.31
CA LYS A 78 -30.91 -6.01 -19.92
C LYS A 78 -32.03 -4.99 -19.72
N GLU A 79 -32.57 -4.45 -20.81
CA GLU A 79 -33.54 -3.34 -20.81
C GLU A 79 -34.83 -3.65 -20.07
N ASN A 80 -35.21 -4.93 -19.97
CA ASN A 80 -36.45 -5.38 -19.32
C ASN A 80 -36.22 -6.09 -17.98
N GLU A 81 -34.97 -6.31 -17.57
CA GLU A 81 -34.62 -7.11 -16.39
C GLU A 81 -34.30 -6.26 -15.16
N ALA A 82 -33.91 -4.99 -15.32
CA ALA A 82 -33.80 -4.07 -14.19
C ALA A 82 -35.18 -3.53 -13.77
N ASN A 83 -36.13 -4.43 -13.52
CA ASN A 83 -37.49 -4.09 -13.10
C ASN A 83 -37.68 -4.11 -11.57
N ASP A 84 -36.66 -4.54 -10.83
CA ASP A 84 -36.60 -4.65 -9.38
C ASP A 84 -35.27 -4.11 -8.84
N ASP A 85 -34.81 -2.99 -9.40
CA ASP A 85 -33.46 -2.51 -9.18
C ASP A 85 -33.30 -1.63 -7.93
N VAL A 86 -32.12 -1.71 -7.32
CA VAL A 86 -31.74 -0.88 -6.18
C VAL A 86 -30.36 -0.27 -6.37
N TRP A 87 -30.15 0.88 -5.75
CA TRP A 87 -28.97 1.72 -6.01
C TRP A 87 -28.09 1.89 -4.79
N PHE A 88 -26.79 1.86 -5.06
CA PHE A 88 -25.73 2.20 -4.12
C PHE A 88 -24.78 3.20 -4.78
N LYS A 89 -23.97 3.89 -3.99
CA LYS A 89 -22.94 4.78 -4.49
C LYS A 89 -21.70 4.78 -3.62
N PHE A 90 -20.55 5.06 -4.21
CA PHE A 90 -19.29 5.23 -3.49
C PHE A 90 -18.45 6.32 -4.14
N VAL A 91 -17.55 6.93 -3.37
CA VAL A 91 -16.53 7.82 -3.92
C VAL A 91 -15.29 6.99 -4.23
N ALA A 92 -14.83 7.00 -5.49
CA ALA A 92 -13.64 6.23 -5.85
C ALA A 92 -12.41 6.79 -5.13
N THR A 93 -11.63 5.90 -4.51
CA THR A 93 -10.34 6.23 -3.87
C THR A 93 -9.14 5.80 -4.72
N ALA A 94 -9.40 5.19 -5.87
CA ALA A 94 -8.46 4.46 -6.71
C ALA A 94 -9.02 4.38 -8.14
N PRO A 95 -8.17 4.18 -9.17
CA PRO A 95 -8.62 4.00 -10.54
C PRO A 95 -9.26 2.63 -10.83
N SER A 96 -9.16 1.69 -9.89
CA SER A 96 -9.78 0.37 -9.91
C SER A 96 -10.43 0.07 -8.57
N HIS A 97 -11.60 -0.57 -8.57
CA HIS A 97 -12.28 -1.03 -7.36
C HIS A 97 -12.83 -2.42 -7.61
N LYS A 98 -12.85 -3.26 -6.58
CA LYS A 98 -13.56 -4.54 -6.59
C LYS A 98 -14.93 -4.37 -5.96
N ILE A 99 -15.93 -4.99 -6.60
CA ILE A 99 -17.32 -5.02 -6.16
C ILE A 99 -17.70 -6.48 -5.97
N ASP A 100 -18.16 -6.84 -4.77
CA ASP A 100 -18.71 -8.17 -4.49
C ASP A 100 -20.14 -8.07 -3.94
N LEU A 101 -21.01 -8.95 -4.45
CA LEU A 101 -22.34 -9.28 -3.93
C LEU A 101 -22.23 -10.60 -3.16
N LEU A 102 -22.32 -10.49 -1.84
CA LEU A 102 -22.13 -11.56 -0.88
C LEU A 102 -23.47 -12.00 -0.29
N ASN A 103 -23.47 -13.17 0.37
CA ASN A 103 -24.60 -13.67 1.15
C ASN A 103 -25.95 -13.66 0.40
N VAL A 104 -25.92 -13.86 -0.92
CA VAL A 104 -27.12 -13.79 -1.78
C VAL A 104 -28.09 -14.90 -1.41
N SER A 105 -29.32 -14.53 -1.06
CA SER A 105 -30.35 -15.42 -0.56
C SER A 105 -31.75 -15.01 -1.03
N GLY A 106 -32.61 -15.97 -1.31
CA GLY A 106 -33.97 -15.76 -1.84
C GLY A 106 -34.41 -16.91 -2.73
N ALA A 107 -35.61 -16.83 -3.30
CA ALA A 107 -36.09 -17.84 -4.26
C ALA A 107 -35.33 -17.78 -5.60
N PHE A 108 -34.80 -16.60 -5.94
CA PHE A 108 -33.97 -16.34 -7.11
C PHE A 108 -32.70 -15.64 -6.66
N THR A 109 -31.54 -16.14 -7.06
CA THR A 109 -30.24 -15.66 -6.55
C THR A 109 -29.31 -15.17 -7.66
N ASN A 110 -29.79 -15.12 -8.90
CA ASN A 110 -29.01 -14.59 -10.01
C ASN A 110 -29.17 -13.07 -10.08
N LEU A 111 -28.20 -12.35 -9.51
CA LEU A 111 -28.15 -10.90 -9.53
C LEU A 111 -27.28 -10.42 -10.69
N TYR A 112 -27.56 -9.21 -11.15
CA TYR A 112 -26.79 -8.48 -12.13
C TYR A 112 -26.47 -7.11 -11.57
N HIS A 113 -25.31 -6.54 -11.89
CA HIS A 113 -25.00 -5.18 -11.50
C HIS A 113 -24.33 -4.36 -12.59
N ALA A 114 -24.59 -3.06 -12.56
CA ALA A 114 -24.03 -2.08 -13.47
C ALA A 114 -23.40 -0.93 -12.69
N VAL A 115 -22.25 -0.46 -13.17
CA VAL A 115 -21.49 0.64 -12.57
C VAL A 115 -21.58 1.85 -13.49
N TYR A 116 -21.97 3.00 -12.93
CA TYR A 116 -22.11 4.26 -13.65
C TYR A 116 -21.25 5.35 -13.02
N ASP A 117 -20.62 6.17 -13.84
CA ASP A 117 -19.93 7.40 -13.43
C ASP A 117 -20.95 8.54 -13.28
N GLY A 118 -21.09 9.05 -12.06
CA GLY A 118 -21.88 10.24 -11.72
C GLY A 118 -21.04 11.51 -11.55
N GLY A 119 -19.74 11.45 -11.85
CA GLY A 119 -18.81 12.56 -11.80
C GLY A 119 -18.56 13.11 -10.39
N ALA A 120 -17.93 14.28 -10.34
CA ALA A 120 -17.62 14.98 -9.09
C ALA A 120 -18.87 15.57 -8.40
N THR A 121 -19.96 15.79 -9.14
CA THR A 121 -21.24 16.25 -8.58
C THR A 121 -22.00 15.14 -7.86
N GLY A 122 -21.79 13.89 -8.28
CA GLY A 122 -22.41 12.70 -7.70
C GLY A 122 -23.93 12.69 -7.85
N ASP A 123 -24.43 13.24 -8.95
CA ASP A 123 -25.85 13.31 -9.25
C ASP A 123 -26.28 12.27 -10.29
N CYS A 124 -27.49 11.74 -10.11
CA CYS A 124 -28.06 10.71 -10.96
C CYS A 124 -28.66 11.23 -12.27
N SER A 125 -28.38 12.48 -12.64
CA SER A 125 -29.01 13.17 -13.76
C SER A 125 -28.35 12.86 -15.11
N ALA A 126 -27.04 12.55 -15.09
CA ALA A 126 -26.24 12.26 -16.27
C ALA A 126 -25.22 11.15 -15.95
N LEU A 127 -25.72 9.91 -15.88
CA LEU A 127 -24.90 8.73 -15.61
C LEU A 127 -24.27 8.19 -16.89
N ASN A 128 -22.95 8.01 -16.88
CA ASN A 128 -22.24 7.31 -17.95
C ASN A 128 -21.98 5.86 -17.53
N LEU A 129 -22.37 4.89 -18.35
CA LEU A 129 -22.08 3.49 -18.05
C LEU A 129 -20.56 3.24 -18.10
N VAL A 130 -20.01 2.68 -17.03
CA VAL A 130 -18.62 2.21 -16.97
C VAL A 130 -18.55 0.73 -17.32
N PHE A 131 -19.36 -0.09 -16.64
CA PHE A 131 -19.27 -1.54 -16.73
C PHE A 131 -20.58 -2.23 -16.32
N CYS A 132 -20.79 -3.46 -16.81
CA CYS A 132 -21.91 -4.33 -16.45
C CYS A 132 -21.39 -5.74 -16.13
N SER A 133 -21.95 -6.39 -15.11
CA SER A 133 -21.52 -7.69 -14.62
C SER A 133 -22.71 -8.61 -14.36
N ASP A 134 -22.62 -9.84 -14.87
CA ASP A 134 -23.48 -10.96 -14.45
C ASP A 134 -22.89 -11.71 -13.25
N PRO A 135 -21.56 -11.97 -13.17
CA PRO A 135 -21.01 -12.51 -11.94
C PRO A 135 -21.21 -11.56 -10.76
N ASN A 136 -21.47 -12.14 -9.59
CA ASN A 136 -21.55 -11.44 -8.31
C ASN A 136 -20.24 -10.75 -7.88
N SER A 137 -19.17 -10.83 -8.68
CA SER A 137 -17.88 -10.18 -8.42
C SER A 137 -17.38 -9.51 -9.69
N SER A 138 -16.85 -8.29 -9.59
CA SER A 138 -16.29 -7.54 -10.72
C SER A 138 -15.20 -6.56 -10.28
N VAL A 139 -14.32 -6.19 -11.22
CA VAL A 139 -13.27 -5.18 -11.02
C VAL A 139 -13.38 -4.09 -12.08
N PRO A 140 -14.28 -3.09 -11.93
CA PRO A 140 -14.29 -1.92 -12.80
C PRO A 140 -12.98 -1.13 -12.71
N THR A 141 -12.41 -0.79 -13.86
CA THR A 141 -11.19 0.02 -14.00
C THR A 141 -11.47 1.35 -14.71
N GLY A 142 -10.48 2.25 -14.73
CA GLY A 142 -10.60 3.56 -15.37
C GLY A 142 -11.44 4.55 -14.57
N LEU A 143 -11.60 4.32 -13.26
CA LEU A 143 -12.31 5.22 -12.36
C LEU A 143 -11.44 6.45 -12.07
N THR A 144 -12.07 7.59 -11.80
CA THR A 144 -11.37 8.82 -11.41
C THR A 144 -11.47 8.99 -9.89
N PRO A 145 -10.36 8.95 -9.13
CA PRO A 145 -10.38 9.20 -7.70
C PRO A 145 -11.06 10.54 -7.36
N GLY A 146 -11.96 10.52 -6.38
CA GLY A 146 -12.78 11.66 -5.96
C GLY A 146 -14.12 11.80 -6.69
N ASN A 147 -14.35 11.11 -7.81
CA ASN A 147 -15.68 11.04 -8.43
C ASN A 147 -16.59 10.06 -7.68
N THR A 148 -17.91 10.30 -7.76
CA THR A 148 -18.93 9.39 -7.23
C THR A 148 -19.38 8.42 -8.32
N TYR A 149 -19.34 7.13 -8.01
CA TYR A 149 -19.82 6.05 -8.86
C TYR A 149 -21.07 5.42 -8.25
N PHE A 150 -22.01 5.03 -9.11
CA PHE A 150 -23.26 4.38 -8.73
C PHE A 150 -23.23 2.91 -9.13
N VAL A 151 -23.67 2.04 -8.23
CA VAL A 151 -23.85 0.61 -8.47
C VAL A 151 -25.35 0.31 -8.45
N ARG A 152 -25.89 -0.07 -9.61
CA ARG A 152 -27.28 -0.53 -9.77
C ARG A 152 -27.28 -2.04 -9.70
N VAL A 153 -28.01 -2.63 -8.75
CA VAL A 153 -28.14 -4.08 -8.58
C VAL A 153 -29.59 -4.47 -8.84
N PHE A 154 -29.81 -5.52 -9.62
CA PHE A 154 -31.15 -6.01 -9.98
C PHE A 154 -31.11 -7.51 -10.24
N THR A 155 -32.25 -8.17 -10.35
CA THR A 155 -32.24 -9.60 -10.72
C THR A 155 -32.08 -9.79 -12.22
N ASN A 156 -31.34 -10.83 -12.61
CA ASN A 156 -31.21 -11.22 -14.02
C ASN A 156 -32.49 -11.95 -14.50
N SER A 157 -33.63 -11.25 -14.42
CA SER A 157 -34.99 -11.76 -14.64
C SER A 157 -35.96 -10.61 -14.87
N THR A 158 -37.10 -10.87 -15.51
CA THR A 158 -38.20 -9.88 -15.63
C THR A 158 -39.29 -10.09 -14.56
N GLY A 159 -39.06 -11.00 -13.61
CA GLY A 159 -39.98 -11.33 -12.53
C GLY A 159 -39.79 -10.41 -11.32
N THR A 160 -40.68 -10.54 -10.33
CA THR A 160 -40.48 -9.94 -9.01
C THR A 160 -39.88 -10.97 -8.07
N HIS A 161 -38.83 -10.59 -7.33
CA HIS A 161 -38.11 -11.52 -6.47
C HIS A 161 -37.91 -10.95 -5.06
N ASP A 162 -37.57 -11.83 -4.12
CA ASP A 162 -37.36 -11.50 -2.71
C ASP A 162 -35.87 -11.53 -2.32
N THR A 163 -34.98 -11.37 -3.29
CA THR A 163 -33.55 -11.55 -3.10
C THR A 163 -32.99 -10.54 -2.11
N THR A 164 -32.14 -11.04 -1.22
CA THR A 164 -31.34 -10.28 -0.26
C THR A 164 -29.87 -10.58 -0.53
N PHE A 165 -29.00 -9.61 -0.25
CA PHE A 165 -27.56 -9.73 -0.45
C PHE A 165 -26.85 -8.74 0.47
N ASP A 166 -25.54 -8.90 0.60
CA ASP A 166 -24.64 -7.88 1.12
C ASP A 166 -23.77 -7.36 -0.04
N ILE A 167 -23.50 -6.06 -0.08
CA ILE A 167 -22.56 -5.48 -1.04
C ILE A 167 -21.34 -4.94 -0.31
N CYS A 168 -20.16 -5.16 -0.89
CA CYS A 168 -18.93 -4.47 -0.51
C CYS A 168 -18.24 -3.88 -1.73
N ILE A 169 -17.62 -2.73 -1.51
CA ILE A 169 -16.64 -2.13 -2.42
C ILE A 169 -15.30 -2.16 -1.70
N SER A 170 -14.27 -2.67 -2.34
CA SER A 170 -12.89 -2.47 -1.90
C SER A 170 -12.13 -1.71 -2.96
N ALA A 171 -11.20 -0.86 -2.51
CA ALA A 171 -10.12 -0.47 -3.38
C ALA A 171 -9.39 -1.77 -3.76
N ASP A 172 -9.25 -2.03 -5.05
CA ASP A 172 -8.21 -2.97 -5.50
C ASP A 172 -6.89 -2.44 -4.89
N PRO A 173 -5.98 -3.28 -4.35
CA PRO A 173 -4.71 -2.77 -3.84
C PRO A 173 -4.13 -1.90 -4.94
N ASN A 174 -4.00 -0.60 -4.64
CA ASN A 174 -3.44 0.33 -5.59
C ASN A 174 -2.08 -0.23 -5.95
N VAL A 175 -1.80 -0.30 -7.25
CA VAL A 175 -0.44 -0.49 -7.74
C VAL A 175 0.46 0.42 -6.91
N PRO A 176 1.51 -0.11 -6.24
CA PRO A 176 2.35 0.68 -5.36
C PRO A 176 2.85 1.94 -6.08
N ASP A 177 2.96 3.07 -5.37
CA ASP A 177 3.43 4.32 -5.99
C ASP A 177 4.82 4.17 -6.63
N ASN A 178 5.63 3.24 -6.11
CA ASN A 178 6.96 2.90 -6.60
C ASN A 178 7.01 1.62 -7.45
N ASP A 179 5.92 1.28 -8.12
CA ASP A 179 5.84 0.15 -9.07
C ASP A 179 6.70 0.40 -10.32
N ASP A 180 6.65 1.58 -10.92
CA ASP A 180 7.54 1.94 -12.03
C ASP A 180 8.87 2.47 -11.49
N CYS A 181 9.97 2.04 -12.10
CA CYS A 181 11.30 2.59 -11.84
C CYS A 181 11.37 4.12 -11.94
N ALA A 182 10.58 4.72 -12.84
CA ALA A 182 10.50 6.18 -12.98
C ALA A 182 10.00 6.87 -11.70
N ASP A 183 9.18 6.18 -10.92
CA ASP A 183 8.54 6.64 -9.69
C ASP A 183 9.16 6.00 -8.43
N ALA A 184 10.38 5.45 -8.56
CA ALA A 184 11.10 4.79 -7.47
C ALA A 184 11.17 5.64 -6.18
N GLU A 185 10.80 5.04 -5.04
CA GLU A 185 10.73 5.73 -3.75
C GLU A 185 12.13 6.12 -3.23
N ILE A 186 12.28 7.35 -2.72
CA ILE A 186 13.59 7.88 -2.33
C ILE A 186 13.91 7.56 -0.87
N ILE A 187 14.92 6.72 -0.64
CA ILE A 187 15.51 6.51 0.68
C ILE A 187 16.44 7.69 1.01
N ALA A 188 15.90 8.67 1.75
CA ALA A 188 16.57 9.95 2.00
C ALA A 188 17.76 9.92 2.98
N GLY A 189 17.99 8.81 3.69
CA GLY A 189 19.11 8.68 4.63
C GLY A 189 19.17 7.34 5.36
N PHE A 190 20.25 7.11 6.12
CA PHE A 190 20.49 5.86 6.84
C PHE A 190 20.64 6.09 8.36
N PRO A 191 20.17 5.14 9.21
CA PRO A 191 19.43 3.93 8.83
C PRO A 191 18.01 4.25 8.35
N PHE A 192 17.50 3.42 7.46
CA PHE A 192 16.13 3.46 6.94
C PHE A 192 15.44 2.12 7.23
N SER A 193 14.14 2.15 7.54
CA SER A 193 13.30 0.95 7.54
C SER A 193 11.83 1.31 7.40
N GLU A 194 11.12 0.53 6.58
CA GLU A 194 9.70 0.70 6.32
C GLU A 194 9.06 -0.65 5.95
N THR A 195 7.76 -0.78 6.20
CA THR A 195 6.96 -1.91 5.77
C THR A 195 5.99 -1.45 4.70
N MET A 196 6.01 -2.13 3.55
CA MET A 196 5.21 -1.82 2.37
C MET A 196 4.48 -3.07 1.87
N ASP A 197 3.50 -2.88 0.99
CA ASP A 197 2.74 -3.94 0.35
C ASP A 197 2.93 -3.86 -1.17
N ALA A 198 3.63 -4.83 -1.75
CA ALA A 198 3.83 -4.95 -3.20
C ALA A 198 2.85 -5.94 -3.85
N SER A 199 1.81 -6.42 -3.15
CA SER A 199 0.90 -7.45 -3.70
C SER A 199 0.16 -7.07 -4.99
N ALA A 200 0.16 -5.78 -5.36
CA ALA A 200 -0.39 -5.25 -6.59
C ALA A 200 0.67 -4.69 -7.55
N ALA A 201 1.94 -4.96 -7.31
CA ALA A 201 3.00 -4.61 -8.24
C ALA A 201 2.76 -5.31 -9.58
N THR A 202 3.24 -4.68 -10.66
CA THR A 202 3.04 -5.15 -12.03
C THR A 202 4.37 -5.37 -12.73
N ASN A 203 4.38 -6.24 -13.74
CA ASN A 203 5.59 -6.47 -14.54
C ASN A 203 5.98 -5.31 -15.49
N ASN A 204 5.41 -4.10 -15.36
CA ASN A 204 5.60 -2.91 -16.22
C ASN A 204 6.13 -3.18 -17.64
N ALA A 205 7.40 -2.87 -17.88
CA ALA A 205 8.10 -3.00 -19.17
C ALA A 205 8.69 -4.40 -19.41
N GLY A 206 8.54 -5.32 -18.45
CA GLY A 206 8.97 -6.70 -18.48
C GLY A 206 10.06 -7.01 -17.45
N PHE A 207 10.54 -8.25 -17.49
CA PHE A 207 11.57 -8.78 -16.59
C PHE A 207 12.87 -7.96 -16.59
N ILE A 208 13.46 -7.83 -15.41
CA ILE A 208 14.72 -7.13 -15.20
C ILE A 208 15.88 -8.12 -15.35
N ASP A 209 16.50 -8.11 -16.54
CA ASP A 209 17.69 -8.90 -16.86
C ASP A 209 18.94 -8.00 -16.95
N VAL A 210 19.65 -7.88 -15.84
CA VAL A 210 20.89 -7.09 -15.75
C VAL A 210 22.07 -8.02 -15.57
N THR A 211 22.96 -8.04 -16.57
CA THR A 211 24.15 -8.90 -16.55
C THR A 211 24.95 -8.74 -15.25
N GLY A 212 25.13 -9.85 -14.53
CA GLY A 212 25.85 -9.90 -13.25
C GLY A 212 24.94 -10.01 -12.01
N CYS A 213 23.65 -9.73 -12.17
CA CYS A 213 22.60 -9.94 -11.18
C CYS A 213 21.66 -11.08 -11.65
N GLY A 214 20.79 -11.58 -10.77
CA GLY A 214 19.74 -12.53 -11.17
C GLY A 214 18.64 -11.84 -11.98
N VAL A 215 17.92 -12.64 -12.78
CA VAL A 215 16.73 -12.20 -13.51
C VAL A 215 15.54 -12.29 -12.57
N MET A 216 14.73 -11.24 -12.51
CA MET A 216 13.50 -11.20 -11.73
C MET A 216 12.38 -10.49 -12.51
N ASN A 217 11.12 -10.76 -12.17
CA ASN A 217 10.01 -9.96 -12.69
C ASN A 217 10.14 -8.52 -12.18
N ASP A 218 9.55 -7.59 -12.93
CA ASP A 218 9.42 -6.23 -12.42
C ASP A 218 8.51 -6.23 -11.19
N GLY A 219 8.78 -5.31 -10.27
CA GLY A 219 8.18 -5.25 -8.95
C GLY A 219 8.31 -3.83 -8.43
N VAL A 220 8.81 -3.64 -7.22
CA VAL A 220 8.90 -2.30 -6.61
C VAL A 220 10.32 -1.74 -6.58
N TRP A 221 10.43 -0.41 -6.72
CA TRP A 221 11.69 0.30 -6.87
C TRP A 221 11.96 1.31 -5.77
N TYR A 222 13.24 1.45 -5.44
CA TYR A 222 13.74 2.50 -4.56
C TYR A 222 14.98 3.14 -5.17
N THR A 223 15.26 4.39 -4.79
CA THR A 223 16.55 5.03 -5.01
C THR A 223 17.20 5.44 -3.71
N LEU A 224 18.53 5.39 -3.67
CA LEU A 224 19.32 5.89 -2.56
C LEU A 224 20.58 6.58 -3.08
N THR A 225 21.11 7.52 -2.30
CA THR A 225 22.40 8.16 -2.60
C THR A 225 23.49 7.53 -1.75
N GLY A 226 24.56 7.05 -2.39
CA GLY A 226 25.72 6.48 -1.72
C GLY A 226 26.39 7.51 -0.81
N ASP A 227 26.85 7.06 0.35
CA ASP A 227 27.53 7.89 1.35
C ASP A 227 29.05 7.67 1.39
N GLY A 228 29.57 6.82 0.49
CA GLY A 228 30.98 6.44 0.42
C GLY A 228 31.36 5.28 1.37
N ASN A 229 30.40 4.75 2.14
CA ASN A 229 30.60 3.61 3.02
C ASN A 229 29.97 2.34 2.42
N GLU A 230 30.19 1.22 3.11
CA GLU A 230 29.49 -0.02 2.79
C GLU A 230 28.04 0.08 3.27
N LEU A 231 27.10 -0.12 2.35
CA LEU A 231 25.66 -0.15 2.59
C LEU A 231 25.18 -1.59 2.59
N THR A 232 24.18 -1.89 3.41
CA THR A 232 23.46 -3.16 3.41
C THR A 232 21.97 -2.91 3.29
N VAL A 233 21.37 -3.46 2.24
CA VAL A 233 19.91 -3.53 2.03
C VAL A 233 19.46 -4.91 2.49
N THR A 234 18.52 -4.95 3.43
CA THR A 234 17.91 -6.19 3.94
C THR A 234 16.41 -6.11 3.72
N VAL A 235 15.82 -7.17 3.17
CA VAL A 235 14.37 -7.27 2.96
C VAL A 235 13.84 -8.52 3.64
N GLN A 236 12.85 -8.34 4.51
CA GLN A 236 12.08 -9.42 5.12
C GLN A 236 10.71 -9.51 4.44
N PRO A 237 10.47 -10.50 3.56
CA PRO A 237 9.17 -10.71 2.92
C PRO A 237 8.17 -11.39 3.88
N SER A 238 6.89 -11.26 3.57
CA SER A 238 5.78 -11.94 4.24
C SER A 238 4.94 -12.72 3.21
N GLY A 239 5.14 -14.03 3.15
CA GLY A 239 4.35 -14.92 2.28
C GLY A 239 4.83 -15.06 0.84
N TRP A 240 6.01 -14.55 0.49
CA TRP A 240 6.60 -14.64 -0.86
C TRP A 240 8.13 -14.79 -0.81
N ASP A 241 8.74 -15.11 -1.94
CA ASP A 241 10.20 -15.27 -2.13
C ASP A 241 10.74 -14.05 -2.87
N VAL A 242 11.45 -13.17 -2.16
CA VAL A 242 11.96 -11.92 -2.70
C VAL A 242 13.37 -12.12 -3.24
N GLU A 243 13.68 -11.50 -4.36
CA GLU A 243 15.04 -11.21 -4.80
C GLU A 243 15.30 -9.71 -4.71
N ILE A 244 16.49 -9.33 -4.26
CA ILE A 244 16.96 -7.94 -4.24
C ILE A 244 17.95 -7.75 -5.39
N GLY A 245 17.71 -6.76 -6.24
CA GLY A 245 18.67 -6.24 -7.22
C GLY A 245 19.14 -4.83 -6.83
N VAL A 246 20.45 -4.57 -6.91
CA VAL A 246 21.02 -3.22 -6.74
C VAL A 246 21.78 -2.83 -7.99
N TYR A 247 21.49 -1.63 -8.51
CA TYR A 247 21.98 -1.16 -9.78
C TYR A 247 22.49 0.28 -9.73
N THR A 248 23.38 0.63 -10.65
CA THR A 248 23.65 2.02 -11.09
C THR A 248 23.15 2.23 -12.52
N GLY A 249 23.13 3.48 -12.98
CA GLY A 249 22.68 3.85 -14.32
C GLY A 249 21.34 4.58 -14.29
N SER A 250 20.41 4.17 -15.15
CA SER A 250 19.06 4.72 -15.23
C SER A 250 18.06 3.63 -15.60
N CYS A 251 16.77 3.86 -15.35
CA CYS A 251 15.69 2.95 -15.76
C CYS A 251 15.87 2.44 -17.20
N GLY A 252 15.87 1.12 -17.36
CA GLY A 252 16.08 0.42 -18.64
C GLY A 252 17.53 0.32 -19.15
N SER A 253 18.51 0.87 -18.45
CA SER A 253 19.94 0.79 -18.79
C SER A 253 20.79 0.70 -17.53
N PHE A 254 20.66 -0.43 -16.83
CA PHE A 254 21.31 -0.67 -15.55
C PHE A 254 22.66 -1.36 -15.66
N THR A 255 23.50 -1.13 -14.66
CA THR A 255 24.69 -1.94 -14.36
C THR A 255 24.52 -2.59 -12.99
N CYS A 256 24.71 -3.90 -12.92
CA CYS A 256 24.63 -4.64 -11.66
C CYS A 256 25.71 -4.19 -10.66
N VAL A 257 25.27 -3.90 -9.44
CA VAL A 257 26.13 -3.65 -8.27
C VAL A 257 26.15 -4.88 -7.37
N GLY A 258 24.99 -5.51 -7.18
CA GLY A 258 24.86 -6.77 -6.45
C GLY A 258 23.41 -7.24 -6.43
N SER A 259 23.21 -8.52 -6.13
CA SER A 259 21.89 -9.09 -5.88
C SER A 259 21.94 -10.09 -4.73
N ALA A 260 20.77 -10.40 -4.15
CA ALA A 260 20.62 -11.39 -3.11
C ALA A 260 19.32 -12.17 -3.26
N ASN A 261 19.44 -13.49 -3.22
CA ASN A 261 18.32 -14.43 -3.19
C ASN A 261 18.80 -15.80 -2.66
N LEU A 262 18.18 -16.32 -1.60
CA LEU A 262 18.40 -17.66 -1.04
C LEU A 262 17.48 -18.71 -1.67
N GLY A 263 16.45 -18.31 -2.41
CA GLY A 263 15.45 -19.17 -3.05
C GLY A 263 14.51 -19.84 -2.05
N ILE A 264 14.18 -19.14 -0.96
CA ILE A 264 13.36 -19.66 0.13
C ILE A 264 12.35 -18.60 0.55
N SER A 265 11.08 -18.85 0.25
CA SER A 265 9.97 -17.97 0.62
C SER A 265 9.98 -17.60 2.11
N ASN A 266 9.60 -16.36 2.40
CA ASN A 266 9.47 -15.81 3.75
C ASN A 266 10.81 -15.75 4.53
N THR A 267 11.94 -15.79 3.84
CA THR A 267 13.29 -15.65 4.42
C THR A 267 13.84 -14.26 4.11
N ALA A 268 14.54 -13.65 5.08
CA ALA A 268 15.19 -12.37 4.84
C ALA A 268 16.35 -12.50 3.86
N GLU A 269 16.38 -11.62 2.87
CA GLU A 269 17.49 -11.45 1.94
C GLU A 269 18.31 -10.22 2.30
N ALA A 270 19.62 -10.25 2.04
CA ALA A 270 20.49 -9.10 2.28
C ALA A 270 21.59 -8.99 1.23
N VAL A 271 21.76 -7.78 0.69
CA VAL A 271 22.82 -7.42 -0.25
C VAL A 271 23.68 -6.31 0.36
N THR A 272 24.99 -6.53 0.39
CA THR A 272 25.98 -5.59 0.92
C THR A 272 26.91 -5.14 -0.20
N PHE A 273 27.13 -3.84 -0.33
CA PHE A 273 27.98 -3.27 -1.36
C PHE A 273 28.68 -1.98 -0.89
N ASN A 274 29.84 -1.70 -1.47
CA ASN A 274 30.55 -0.44 -1.23
C ASN A 274 29.95 0.67 -2.10
N SER A 275 29.37 1.69 -1.46
CA SER A 275 28.78 2.82 -2.17
C SER A 275 29.82 3.89 -2.50
N THR A 276 29.59 4.63 -3.60
CA THR A 276 30.37 5.83 -3.94
C THR A 276 29.61 7.06 -3.43
N LEU A 277 30.32 7.98 -2.77
CA LEU A 277 29.72 9.20 -2.23
C LEU A 277 29.05 10.02 -3.35
N GLY A 278 27.75 10.24 -3.23
CA GLY A 278 26.95 11.03 -4.16
C GLY A 278 26.46 10.28 -5.39
N GLU A 279 26.81 9.01 -5.57
CA GLU A 279 26.29 8.17 -6.66
C GLU A 279 24.88 7.67 -6.32
N THR A 280 23.97 7.68 -7.30
CA THR A 280 22.62 7.15 -7.13
C THR A 280 22.59 5.65 -7.41
N TYR A 281 21.97 4.91 -6.51
CA TYR A 281 21.71 3.48 -6.65
C TYR A 281 20.21 3.24 -6.75
N TYR A 282 19.82 2.31 -7.61
CA TYR A 282 18.47 1.78 -7.72
C TYR A 282 18.42 0.44 -6.99
N VAL A 283 17.43 0.25 -6.14
CA VAL A 283 17.13 -1.02 -5.48
C VAL A 283 15.81 -1.51 -6.02
N HIS A 284 15.81 -2.71 -6.57
CA HIS A 284 14.65 -3.38 -7.14
C HIS A 284 14.31 -4.61 -6.31
N LEU A 285 13.04 -4.79 -6.00
CA LEU A 285 12.52 -5.96 -5.30
C LEU A 285 11.49 -6.63 -6.20
N GLY A 286 11.72 -7.90 -6.51
CA GLY A 286 10.81 -8.72 -7.30
C GLY A 286 10.92 -10.18 -6.91
N ASN A 287 10.20 -11.04 -7.62
CA ASN A 287 10.28 -12.48 -7.55
C ASN A 287 11.31 -13.02 -8.55
N GLN A 288 12.12 -14.01 -8.16
CA GLN A 288 13.07 -14.65 -9.07
C GLN A 288 12.37 -15.55 -10.08
N ASN A 289 11.87 -14.94 -11.15
CA ASN A 289 11.28 -15.63 -12.27
C ASN A 289 11.63 -14.90 -13.57
N ASP A 290 12.01 -15.64 -14.60
CA ASP A 290 12.47 -15.12 -15.90
C ASP A 290 11.39 -15.19 -16.99
N THR A 291 10.22 -15.74 -16.67
CA THR A 291 9.19 -16.07 -17.68
C THR A 291 7.76 -15.81 -17.23
N THR A 292 7.50 -15.78 -15.92
CA THR A 292 6.18 -15.56 -15.33
C THR A 292 6.26 -14.45 -14.29
N ASP A 293 5.35 -13.50 -14.40
CA ASP A 293 5.13 -12.49 -13.37
C ASP A 293 4.47 -13.15 -12.16
N LEU A 294 5.24 -13.36 -11.09
CA LEU A 294 4.78 -14.02 -9.87
C LEU A 294 4.43 -12.94 -8.84
N PRO A 295 3.26 -13.03 -8.19
CA PRO A 295 2.85 -12.00 -7.24
C PRO A 295 3.88 -11.77 -6.13
N GLU A 296 4.20 -10.50 -5.89
CA GLU A 296 4.88 -10.04 -4.69
C GLU A 296 3.89 -10.02 -3.50
N GLY A 297 4.33 -9.46 -2.38
CA GLY A 297 3.49 -9.31 -1.19
C GLY A 297 4.03 -8.27 -0.22
N ILE A 298 3.58 -8.36 1.03
CA ILE A 298 4.06 -7.46 2.10
C ILE A 298 5.54 -7.74 2.39
N TYR A 299 6.32 -6.69 2.63
CA TYR A 299 7.73 -6.80 3.04
C TYR A 299 8.13 -5.67 3.97
N ASN A 300 9.17 -5.90 4.77
CA ASN A 300 9.90 -4.85 5.45
C ASN A 300 11.26 -4.69 4.78
N ILE A 301 11.56 -3.49 4.28
CA ILE A 301 12.89 -3.12 3.78
C ILE A 301 13.63 -2.38 4.90
N SER A 302 14.94 -2.61 5.00
CA SER A 302 15.84 -1.83 5.84
C SER A 302 17.15 -1.57 5.12
N VAL A 303 17.67 -0.37 5.24
CA VAL A 303 18.97 0.01 4.68
C VAL A 303 19.84 0.60 5.77
N THR A 304 21.03 0.04 5.93
CA THR A 304 22.01 0.49 6.92
C THR A 304 23.30 0.87 6.23
N SER A 305 23.98 1.88 6.79
CA SER A 305 25.33 2.24 6.41
C SER A 305 26.29 1.86 7.53
N THR A 306 27.46 1.37 7.16
CA THR A 306 28.60 1.26 8.07
C THR A 306 29.17 2.65 8.35
N VAL A 307 28.50 3.38 9.25
CA VAL A 307 28.97 4.71 9.68
C VAL A 307 30.35 4.55 10.31
N LEU A 308 31.36 5.20 9.73
CA LEU A 308 32.72 5.21 10.28
C LEU A 308 32.82 6.17 11.46
N SER A 309 32.24 5.78 12.60
CA SER A 309 32.16 6.61 13.81
C SER A 309 33.29 6.31 14.80
N ILE A 310 33.83 7.37 15.40
CA ILE A 310 34.75 7.22 16.54
C ILE A 310 34.02 6.74 17.79
N GLU A 311 32.74 7.08 17.96
CA GLU A 311 31.88 6.60 19.05
C GLU A 311 31.74 5.07 19.04
N ASP A 312 31.60 4.47 17.87
CA ASP A 312 31.54 3.01 17.72
C ASP A 312 32.86 2.34 18.10
N LEU A 313 33.99 2.95 17.76
CA LEU A 313 35.30 2.49 18.25
C LEU A 313 35.40 2.64 19.77
N ILE A 314 34.97 3.77 20.34
CA ILE A 314 34.99 4.03 21.79
C ILE A 314 34.16 2.96 22.52
N ALA A 315 33.03 2.53 21.97
CA ALA A 315 32.23 1.42 22.52
C ALA A 315 33.01 0.09 22.58
N LYS A 316 34.00 -0.10 21.70
CA LYS A 316 34.98 -1.22 21.74
C LYS A 316 36.16 -0.97 22.69
N GLY A 317 36.07 0.04 23.55
CA GLY A 317 37.15 0.45 24.45
C GLY A 317 38.32 1.11 23.73
N PHE A 318 38.12 1.61 22.51
CA PHE A 318 39.17 2.24 21.74
C PHE A 318 39.55 3.61 22.34
N TYR A 319 40.85 3.84 22.47
CA TYR A 319 41.39 5.15 22.77
C TYR A 319 42.77 5.32 22.12
N TYR A 320 43.16 6.57 21.91
CA TYR A 320 44.42 6.92 21.27
C TYR A 320 45.10 8.09 21.98
N TYR A 321 46.43 8.09 22.01
CA TYR A 321 47.23 9.16 22.62
C TYR A 321 48.70 9.14 22.15
N PRO A 322 49.43 10.26 22.25
CA PRO A 322 48.93 11.61 22.51
C PRO A 322 48.26 12.23 21.28
N ASN A 323 47.43 13.25 21.47
CA ASN A 323 46.94 14.15 20.43
C ASN A 323 46.96 15.58 20.99
N PRO A 324 47.86 16.49 20.55
CA PRO A 324 48.79 16.35 19.41
C PRO A 324 49.90 15.30 19.59
N VAL A 325 50.35 14.71 18.47
CA VAL A 325 51.43 13.74 18.37
C VAL A 325 52.75 14.47 18.15
N ARG A 326 53.61 14.49 19.18
CA ARG A 326 54.91 15.21 19.14
C ARG A 326 56.12 14.32 18.81
N ASP A 327 56.11 13.09 19.32
CA ASP A 327 57.27 12.17 19.18
C ASP A 327 57.14 11.22 18.00
N ASN A 328 56.37 11.61 16.97
CA ASN A 328 56.02 10.80 15.80
C ASN A 328 55.42 9.42 16.12
N ARG A 329 54.91 9.23 17.34
CA ARG A 329 54.38 7.95 17.84
C ARG A 329 52.97 8.17 18.36
N LEU A 330 52.00 7.61 17.68
CA LEU A 330 50.61 7.56 18.12
C LEU A 330 50.31 6.17 18.65
N LYS A 331 49.89 6.08 19.91
CA LYS A 331 49.52 4.82 20.56
C LYS A 331 48.02 4.63 20.44
N LEU A 332 47.62 3.41 20.10
CA LEU A 332 46.22 3.00 20.00
C LEU A 332 46.01 1.75 20.86
N SER A 333 44.85 1.65 21.48
CA SER A 333 44.46 0.52 22.31
C SER A 333 42.96 0.31 22.21
N ALA A 334 42.51 -0.94 22.27
CA ALA A 334 41.10 -1.34 22.31
C ALA A 334 40.91 -2.62 23.13
N ASN A 335 39.66 -3.01 23.38
CA ASN A 335 39.30 -4.29 24.00
C ASN A 335 39.18 -5.43 22.98
N GLU A 336 39.19 -5.11 21.68
CA GLU A 336 39.22 -6.05 20.56
C GLU A 336 40.47 -5.80 19.70
N THR A 337 40.78 -6.74 18.80
CA THR A 337 41.98 -6.67 17.95
C THR A 337 41.92 -5.45 17.01
N ILE A 338 42.96 -4.62 17.05
CA ILE A 338 43.19 -3.55 16.07
C ILE A 338 43.80 -4.18 14.83
N ARG A 339 43.00 -4.39 13.79
CA ARG A 339 43.41 -5.11 12.57
C ARG A 339 44.18 -4.19 11.62
N PHE A 340 43.66 -2.98 11.40
CA PHE A 340 44.18 -2.02 10.42
C PHE A 340 44.16 -0.60 10.98
N VAL A 341 45.17 0.19 10.63
CA VAL A 341 45.21 1.64 10.87
C VAL A 341 45.74 2.33 9.61
N ALA A 342 44.96 3.22 9.01
CA ALA A 342 45.33 3.97 7.82
C ALA A 342 45.36 5.48 8.13
N ILE A 343 46.38 6.18 7.64
CA ILE A 343 46.61 7.62 7.83
C ILE A 343 46.33 8.34 6.52
N TYR A 344 45.48 9.36 6.55
CA TYR A 344 45.09 10.16 5.41
C TYR A 344 45.45 11.64 5.59
N ASN A 345 45.80 12.32 4.48
CA ASN A 345 45.90 13.78 4.48
C ASN A 345 44.50 14.43 4.42
N TYR A 346 44.46 15.77 4.46
CA TYR A 346 43.19 16.53 4.40
C TYR A 346 42.47 16.46 3.04
N LEU A 347 43.12 15.92 2.00
CA LEU A 347 42.53 15.66 0.68
C LEU A 347 42.00 14.23 0.55
N GLY A 348 42.12 13.39 1.60
CA GLY A 348 41.67 12.00 1.59
C GLY A 348 42.65 11.01 0.95
N GLU A 349 43.88 11.43 0.61
CA GLU A 349 44.91 10.53 0.09
C GLU A 349 45.47 9.65 1.22
N GLU A 350 45.54 8.33 0.99
CA GLU A 350 46.18 7.39 1.93
C GLU A 350 47.70 7.57 1.91
N LEU A 351 48.27 8.01 3.03
CA LEU A 351 49.71 8.22 3.18
C LEU A 351 50.42 6.99 3.72
N ARG A 352 49.74 6.18 4.53
CA ARG A 352 50.33 5.02 5.20
C ARG A 352 49.27 4.07 5.74
N LEU A 353 49.51 2.76 5.61
CA LEU A 353 48.73 1.69 6.19
C LEU A 353 49.56 0.85 7.17
N PHE A 354 48.97 0.48 8.29
CA PHE A 354 49.52 -0.43 9.30
C PHE A 354 48.56 -1.60 9.51
N THR A 355 49.10 -2.80 9.77
CA THR A 355 48.33 -4.05 9.99
C THR A 355 48.69 -4.73 11.33
N PRO A 356 48.44 -4.09 12.49
CA PRO A 356 48.99 -4.53 13.77
C PRO A 356 48.52 -5.92 14.21
N SER A 357 47.23 -6.20 14.06
CA SER A 357 46.59 -7.44 14.55
C SER A 357 46.81 -7.69 16.06
N GLU A 358 46.81 -6.62 16.85
CA GLU A 358 47.05 -6.63 18.30
C GLU A 358 46.02 -5.75 19.04
N PHE A 359 45.82 -5.93 20.35
CA PHE A 359 44.93 -5.07 21.16
C PHE A 359 45.52 -3.68 21.46
N LYS A 360 46.85 -3.56 21.38
CA LYS A 360 47.61 -2.34 21.61
C LYS A 360 48.65 -2.22 20.53
N THR A 361 48.83 -1.04 19.97
CA THR A 361 49.81 -0.81 18.92
C THR A 361 50.33 0.62 18.97
N GLU A 362 51.48 0.86 18.35
CA GLU A 362 52.07 2.18 18.18
C GLU A 362 52.32 2.39 16.68
N VAL A 363 51.68 3.42 16.11
CA VAL A 363 51.89 3.79 14.71
C VAL A 363 52.93 4.91 14.62
N ASN A 364 53.91 4.70 13.74
CA ASN A 364 55.02 5.63 13.53
C ASN A 364 54.68 6.62 12.40
N LEU A 365 54.63 7.91 12.71
CA LEU A 365 54.34 9.01 11.79
C LEU A 365 55.62 9.69 11.25
N ASN A 366 56.80 9.08 11.40
CA ASN A 366 58.05 9.59 10.86
C ASN A 366 57.93 9.85 9.36
N GLY A 367 58.46 10.99 8.92
CA GLY A 367 58.41 11.44 7.53
C GLY A 367 57.14 12.19 7.13
N LEU A 368 56.12 12.24 8.01
CA LEU A 368 54.94 13.07 7.79
C LEU A 368 55.19 14.51 8.32
N PRO A 369 54.91 15.56 7.53
CA PRO A 369 55.01 16.95 8.00
C PRO A 369 54.09 17.25 9.20
N ALA A 370 54.38 18.32 9.94
CA ALA A 370 53.43 18.82 10.94
C ALA A 370 52.11 19.23 10.27
N GLY A 371 50.98 18.91 10.90
CA GLY A 371 49.65 19.15 10.32
C GLY A 371 48.55 18.28 10.90
N ALA A 372 47.34 18.47 10.37
CA ALA A 372 46.19 17.64 10.70
C ALA A 372 46.10 16.43 9.76
N TYR A 373 45.76 15.28 10.34
CA TYR A 373 45.56 14.02 9.63
C TYR A 373 44.26 13.35 10.07
N PHE A 374 43.66 12.58 9.19
CA PHE A 374 42.58 11.68 9.54
C PHE A 374 43.12 10.26 9.67
N VAL A 375 42.68 9.54 10.69
CA VAL A 375 43.10 8.17 10.96
C VAL A 375 41.87 7.29 10.92
N LYS A 376 41.87 6.29 10.03
CA LYS A 376 40.86 5.22 10.00
C LYS A 376 41.43 4.02 10.75
N ALA A 377 40.71 3.52 11.75
CA ALA A 377 41.10 2.32 12.49
C ALA A 377 39.99 1.26 12.41
N TYR A 378 40.38 -0.01 12.29
CA TYR A 378 39.49 -1.18 12.39
C TYR A 378 39.76 -1.93 13.69
N VAL A 379 38.74 -2.00 14.54
CA VAL A 379 38.74 -2.73 15.82
C VAL A 379 37.71 -3.86 15.70
N GLY A 380 38.17 -5.10 15.66
CA GLY A 380 37.31 -6.24 15.30
C GLY A 380 36.77 -6.09 13.88
N ASN A 381 35.45 -5.97 13.76
CA ASN A 381 34.76 -5.67 12.49
C ASN A 381 34.23 -4.23 12.42
N THR A 382 34.44 -3.43 13.46
CA THR A 382 34.01 -2.02 13.53
C THR A 382 35.12 -1.13 13.03
N ALA A 383 34.77 -0.11 12.25
CA ALA A 383 35.72 0.90 11.79
C ALA A 383 35.27 2.30 12.21
N GLY A 384 36.24 3.18 12.43
CA GLY A 384 35.97 4.57 12.75
C GLY A 384 37.09 5.49 12.29
N ILE A 385 36.74 6.75 12.03
CA ILE A 385 37.68 7.80 11.64
C ILE A 385 37.78 8.84 12.76
N PHE A 386 39.00 9.28 13.05
CA PHE A 386 39.25 10.37 13.98
C PHE A 386 40.39 11.27 13.50
N LYS A 387 40.36 12.52 13.93
CA LYS A 387 41.38 13.51 13.60
C LYS A 387 42.52 13.48 14.61
N ILE A 388 43.76 13.48 14.12
CA ILE A 388 44.95 13.76 14.92
C ILE A 388 45.64 15.03 14.45
N LEU A 389 46.33 15.70 15.36
CA LEU A 389 47.30 16.75 15.06
C LEU A 389 48.69 16.18 15.25
N LYS A 390 49.58 16.41 14.31
CA LYS A 390 51.01 16.11 14.43
C LYS A 390 51.77 17.41 14.51
N ASP A 391 52.57 17.56 15.56
CA ASP A 391 53.47 18.72 15.77
C ASP A 391 54.92 18.39 15.37
#